data_AF-A0A954ZEH5-F1
#
_entry.id   AF-A0A954ZEH5-F1
#
_cell.length_a   1.000
_cell.length_b   1.000
_cell.length_c   1.000
_cell.angle_alpha   90.00
_cell.angle_beta   90.00
_cell.angle_gamma   90.00
#
_symmetry.space_group_name_H-M   'P 1'
#
loop_
_entity.id
_entity.type
_entity.pdbx_description
1 polymer ?
#
loop_
_entity_poly.entity_id
_entity_poly.type
_entity_poly.pdbx_seq_one_letter_code
_entity_poly.pdbx_strand_id
1 'polypeptide(L)' 'MTPLQYQKRMRLQEARSLMIGEQLGAAEAAFRVGYESPSQFSREYRRMFGAPPRQDVEAVLSASS' A
#
# COMPACT_ATOMS: atom_id res chain seq x y z
N MET A 1 3.38 -9.01 17.94
CA MET A 1 3.77 -8.01 16.92
C MET A 1 5.15 -7.49 17.30
N THR A 2 6.13 -7.63 16.42
CA THR A 2 7.49 -7.09 16.65
C THR A 2 7.60 -5.64 16.16
N PRO A 3 8.59 -4.86 16.62
CA PRO A 3 8.80 -3.48 16.14
C PRO A 3 8.89 -3.37 14.61
N LEU A 4 9.55 -4.33 13.94
CA LEU A 4 9.64 -4.40 12.48
C LEU A 4 8.29 -4.67 11.81
N GLN A 5 7.46 -5.55 12.40
CA GLN A 5 6.11 -5.80 11.88
C GLN A 5 5.21 -4.56 12.02
N TYR A 6 5.36 -3.82 13.12
CA TYR A 6 4.64 -2.58 13.32
C TYR A 6 5.07 -1.51 12.31
N GLN A 7 6.36 -1.29 12.12
CA GLN A 7 6.90 -0.38 11.11
C GLN A 7 6.40 -0.73 9.71
N LYS A 8 6.42 -2.01 9.35
CA LYS A 8 5.89 -2.50 8.06
C LYS A 8 4.42 -2.16 7.89
N ARG A 9 3.60 -2.38 8.92
CA ARG A 9 2.18 -2.02 8.89
C ARG A 9 1.97 -0.53 8.69
N MET A 10 2.72 0.32 9.39
CA MET A 10 2.65 1.77 9.18
C MET A 10 3.00 2.16 7.74
N ARG A 11 4.09 1.60 7.18
CA ARG A 11 4.49 1.87 5.78
C ARG A 11 3.42 1.45 4.77
N LEU A 12 2.82 0.26 4.95
CA LEU A 12 1.78 -0.24 4.06
C LEU A 12 0.48 0.60 4.15
N GLN A 13 0.11 1.06 5.35
CA GLN A 13 -1.02 1.97 5.54
C GLN A 13 -0.77 3.34 4.90
N GLU A 14 0.43 3.90 5.06
CA GLU A 14 0.81 5.17 4.45
C GLU A 14 0.78 5.08 2.91
N ALA A 15 1.33 4.01 2.34
CA ALA A 15 1.29 3.81 0.89
C ALA A 15 -0.15 3.77 0.36
N ARG A 16 -1.06 3.12 1.08
CA ARG A 16 -2.49 3.11 0.74
C ARG A 16 -3.11 4.50 0.78
N SER A 17 -2.79 5.29 1.82
CA SER A 17 -3.23 6.68 1.95
C SER A 17 -2.77 7.52 0.75
N LEU A 18 -1.48 7.44 0.39
CA LEU A 18 -0.91 8.16 -0.75
C LEU A 18 -1.57 7.77 -2.08
N MET A 19 -1.83 6.47 -2.31
CA MET A 19 -2.48 6.03 -3.54
C MET A 19 -3.94 6.52 -3.64
N ILE A 20 -4.66 6.61 -2.52
CA ILE A 20 -6.06 7.06 -2.50
C ILE A 20 -6.13 8.58 -2.59
N GLY A 21 -5.36 9.31 -1.77
CA GLY A 21 -5.44 10.76 -1.60
C GLY A 21 -4.71 11.55 -2.69
N GLU A 22 -3.53 11.07 -3.11
CA GLU A 22 -2.69 11.73 -4.12
C GLU A 22 -2.73 11.04 -5.50
N GLN A 23 -3.54 9.99 -5.65
CA GLN A 23 -3.64 9.17 -6.87
C GLN A 23 -2.28 8.64 -7.37
N LEU A 24 -1.34 8.37 -6.45
CA LEU A 24 -0.04 7.81 -6.81
C LEU A 24 -0.16 6.40 -7.39
N GLY A 25 0.77 6.07 -8.29
CA GLY A 25 0.98 4.70 -8.72
C GLY A 25 1.59 3.83 -7.60
N ALA A 26 1.26 2.55 -7.58
CA ALA A 26 1.74 1.61 -6.55
C ALA A 26 3.27 1.53 -6.41
N ALA A 27 3.99 1.63 -7.54
CA ALA A 27 5.46 1.63 -7.52
C ALA A 27 6.02 2.90 -6.86
N GLU A 28 5.46 4.06 -7.17
CA GLU A 28 5.88 5.33 -6.57
C GLU A 28 5.57 5.37 -5.08
N ALA A 29 4.37 4.96 -4.68
CA ALA A 29 3.98 4.86 -3.27
C ALA A 29 4.90 3.89 -2.49
N ALA A 30 5.29 2.76 -3.10
CA ALA A 30 6.23 1.82 -2.51
C ALA A 30 7.59 2.48 -2.19
N PHE A 31 8.16 3.20 -3.17
CA PHE A 31 9.43 3.90 -2.98
C PHE A 31 9.32 5.01 -1.93
N ARG A 32 8.24 5.82 -1.94
CA ARG A 32 8.02 6.89 -0.95
C ARG A 32 7.99 6.38 0.49
N VAL A 33 7.44 5.19 0.73
CA VAL A 33 7.38 4.60 2.08
C VAL A 33 8.61 3.72 2.43
N GLY A 34 9.63 3.70 1.57
CA GLY A 34 10.91 3.06 1.84
C GLY A 34 10.98 1.57 1.50
N TYR A 35 10.20 1.09 0.52
CA TYR A 35 10.47 -0.20 -0.14
C TYR A 35 11.48 -0.02 -1.27
N GLU A 36 12.44 -0.93 -1.38
CA GLU A 36 13.41 -0.97 -2.48
C GLU A 36 12.86 -1.69 -3.72
N SER A 37 11.79 -2.48 -3.56
CA SER A 37 11.19 -3.28 -4.63
C SER A 37 9.66 -3.15 -4.65
N PRO A 38 9.07 -2.60 -5.72
CA PRO A 38 7.61 -2.58 -5.92
C PRO A 38 6.98 -3.98 -5.90
N SER A 39 7.72 -5.00 -6.34
CA SER A 39 7.27 -6.39 -6.33
C SER A 39 7.22 -6.97 -4.91
N GLN A 40 8.16 -6.61 -4.03
CA GLN A 40 8.10 -6.98 -2.62
C GLN A 40 6.92 -6.27 -1.94
N PHE A 41 6.80 -4.95 -2.15
CA PHE A 41 5.69 -4.15 -1.65
C PHE A 41 4.34 -4.77 -2.01
N SER A 42 4.13 -5.07 -3.29
CA SER A 42 2.84 -5.61 -3.77
C SER A 42 2.46 -6.94 -3.12
N ARG A 43 3.45 -7.80 -2.82
CA ARG A 43 3.22 -9.07 -2.12
C ARG A 43 2.83 -8.86 -0.66
N GLU A 44 3.52 -7.96 0.05
CA GLU A 44 3.21 -7.65 1.45
C GLU A 44 1.91 -6.88 1.60
N TYR A 45 1.65 -5.94 0.70
CA TYR A 45 0.40 -5.20 0.59
C TYR A 45 -0.78 -6.16 0.45
N ARG A 46 -0.72 -7.08 -0.52
CA ARG A 46 -1.77 -8.08 -0.73
C ARG A 46 -2.00 -8.95 0.51
N ARG A 47 -0.94 -9.32 1.24
CA ARG A 47 -1.08 -10.07 2.50
C ARG A 47 -1.81 -9.28 3.58
N MET A 48 -1.64 -7.96 3.61
CA MET A 48 -2.25 -7.07 4.62
C MET A 48 -3.69 -6.67 4.27
N PHE A 49 -3.95 -6.32 3.01
CA PHE A 49 -5.22 -5.74 2.56
C PHE A 49 -6.08 -6.70 1.74
N GLY A 50 -5.60 -7.92 1.46
CA GLY A 50 -6.35 -8.96 0.75
C GLY A 50 -6.29 -8.86 -0.79
N ALA A 51 -5.99 -7.68 -1.34
CA ALA A 51 -5.90 -7.45 -2.79
C ALA A 51 -4.61 -6.73 -3.20
N PRO A 52 -4.17 -6.84 -4.46
CA PRO A 52 -3.10 -6.02 -5.00
C PRO A 52 -3.41 -4.51 -4.91
N PRO A 53 -2.39 -3.64 -4.79
CA PRO A 53 -2.56 -2.19 -4.57
C PRO A 53 -3.59 -1.52 -5.50
N ARG A 54 -3.50 -1.76 -6.81
CA ARG A 54 -4.40 -1.14 -7.79
C ARG A 54 -5.86 -1.55 -7.60
N GLN A 55 -6.12 -2.84 -7.37
CA GLN A 55 -7.49 -3.36 -7.19
C GLN A 55 -8.10 -2.88 -5.86
N ASP A 56 -7.30 -2.84 -4.80
CA ASP A 56 -7.75 -2.33 -3.50
C ASP A 56 -8.11 -0.83 -3.59
N VAL A 57 -7.26 0.00 -4.21
CA VAL A 57 -7.53 1.44 -4.37
C VAL A 57 -8.77 1.68 -5.22
N GLU A 58 -8.91 0.96 -6.33
CA GLU A 58 -10.09 1.05 -7.19
C GLU A 58 -11.38 0.69 -6.43
N ALA A 59 -11.35 -0.37 -5.62
CA ALA A 59 -12.48 -0.78 -4.79
C ALA A 59 -12.82 0.23 -3.68
N VAL A 60 -11.83 0.89 -3.08
CA VAL A 60 -12.06 1.93 -2.06
C VAL A 60 -12.67 3.19 -2.65
N LEU A 61 -12.18 3.62 -3.81
CA LEU A 61 -12.69 4.81 -4.49
C LEU A 61 -14.11 4.60 -5.02
N SER A 62 -14.41 3.40 -5.55
CA SER A 62 -15.77 3.08 -6.02
C SER A 62 -16.79 2.96 -4.89
N ALA A 63 -16.38 2.51 -3.69
CA ALA A 63 -17.25 2.45 -2.52
C ALA A 63 -17.53 3.83 -1.88
N SER A 64 -16.79 4.87 -2.29
CA SER A 64 -16.94 6.24 -1.77
C SER A 64 -17.79 7.15 -2.69
N SER A 65 -18.32 6.59 -3.78
CA SER A 65 -19.23 7.25 -4.74
C SER A 65 -20.66 6.78 -4.54
#